data_AF-A0A3C1LKA7-F1
#
_entry.id   AF-A0A3C1LKA7-F1
#
_cell.length_a   1.000
_cell.length_b   1.000
_cell.length_c   1.000
_cell.angle_alpha   90.00
_cell.angle_beta   90.00
_cell.angle_gamma   90.00
#
_symmetry.space_group_name_H-M   'P 1'
#
loop_
_entity.id
_entity.type
_entity.pdbx_description
1 polymer ?
#
loop_
_entity_poly.entity_id
_entity_poly.type
_entity_poly.pdbx_seq_one_letter_code
_entity_poly.pdbx_strand_id
1 'polypeptide(L)'
;AQLKDVIVQGNVSVYLDERLVPHIYADHEADAYFAQGYVHAKFRLWQMEFQTHAAAGRLSEIMGVPLAGGTNFVEIDKMFRRLGMGYAAENSLKAMEADPNIKMAMDAYTAGVNAYINSLKPEDYPIEYKLLDYKPEAWSNLKSAYFLKYMSFDLAGGEDDFELTNARNTFTKMQFEKLYPYGYDSLQPIVPGEAFMKAAGINIPTIPANADIAYYTYKAPATPTNAIGDSLPKPEKNNGSNNWAVHGSKTQSGRPILCSDPHLSLNLPSIWFEIQISTPQYNAYGASFPGSPNVIIGFNDSCAFGFTNGMRDVRDYYEVQFKDASRTQYWYNGAWANTEFRVESIQIKDSIAVVDSVAYTVWGPVMYEPAFPDMLGTGKAWAVHWQAHASSNELRTFNRLNHAKNYNDYLDAISTYQTPVQNMVFATKANDIAIRQQGLYPAKWYRQGDFLMPGTDTTYAWQGYIDTSMQ
;
A
#
# COMPACT_ATOMS: atom_id res chain seq x y z
N ALA A 1 25.97 4.35 23.30
CA ALA A 1 25.53 4.01 24.67
C ALA A 1 25.35 2.49 24.73
N GLN A 2 25.86 1.80 25.77
CA GLN A 2 25.62 0.37 25.94
C GLN A 2 24.16 0.16 26.36
N LEU A 3 23.38 -0.52 25.52
CA LEU A 3 21.98 -0.87 25.76
C LEU A 3 21.92 -1.94 26.85
N LYS A 4 21.46 -1.60 28.06
CA LYS A 4 21.58 -2.47 29.23
C LYS A 4 20.43 -3.46 29.46
N ASP A 5 19.39 -3.46 28.64
CA ASP A 5 18.22 -4.33 28.85
C ASP A 5 17.71 -4.98 27.54
N VAL A 6 18.61 -5.23 26.59
CA VAL A 6 18.27 -5.85 25.29
C VAL A 6 19.13 -7.09 25.09
N ILE A 7 18.47 -8.23 24.86
CA ILE A 7 19.15 -9.48 24.54
C ILE A 7 19.50 -9.46 23.04
N VAL A 8 20.57 -8.74 22.68
CA VAL A 8 21.32 -9.08 21.47
C VAL A 8 22.06 -10.40 21.73
N GLN A 9 22.00 -11.33 20.78
CA GLN A 9 22.53 -12.68 20.95
C GLN A 9 24.04 -12.72 20.73
N GLY A 10 24.57 -11.90 19.83
CA GLY A 10 25.98 -11.77 19.51
C GLY A 10 26.45 -10.32 19.42
N ASN A 11 27.56 -10.11 18.72
CA ASN A 11 28.10 -8.76 18.51
C ASN A 11 27.26 -8.01 17.48
N VAL A 12 27.07 -6.72 17.75
CA VAL A 12 26.40 -5.78 16.84
C VAL A 12 27.20 -4.50 16.81
N SER A 13 27.54 -4.04 15.61
CA SER A 13 28.22 -2.77 15.38
C SER A 13 27.47 -1.96 14.35
N VAL A 14 27.26 -0.67 14.64
CA VAL A 14 26.68 0.29 13.69
C VAL A 14 27.73 1.36 13.41
N TYR A 15 28.19 1.42 12.18
CA TYR A 15 29.09 2.45 11.69
C TYR A 15 28.30 3.48 10.87
N LEU A 16 28.52 4.77 11.10
CA LEU A 16 27.98 5.82 10.24
C LEU A 16 29.10 6.30 9.32
N ASP A 17 28.87 6.28 8.01
CA ASP A 17 29.81 6.85 7.05
C ASP A 17 29.79 8.39 7.06
N GLU A 18 30.58 9.00 6.17
CA GLU A 18 30.67 10.46 6.03
C GLU A 18 29.35 11.13 5.61
N ARG A 19 28.42 10.38 5.00
CA ARG A 19 27.06 10.83 4.65
C ARG A 19 26.04 10.52 5.73
N LEU A 20 26.49 9.95 6.86
CA LEU A 20 25.68 9.44 7.96
C LEU A 20 24.81 8.23 7.59
N VAL A 21 25.19 7.48 6.55
CA VAL A 21 24.55 6.21 6.22
C VAL A 21 24.97 5.17 7.26
N PRO A 22 24.02 4.49 7.93
CA PRO A 22 24.31 3.42 8.84
C PRO A 22 24.67 2.12 8.11
N HIS A 23 25.77 1.53 8.55
CA HIS A 23 26.24 0.21 8.17
C HIS A 23 26.15 -0.69 9.41
N ILE A 24 25.19 -1.62 9.39
CA ILE A 24 24.92 -2.55 10.48
C ILE A 24 25.67 -3.85 10.19
N TYR A 25 26.51 -4.26 11.13
CA TYR A 25 27.19 -5.56 11.14
C TYR A 25 26.72 -6.33 12.37
N ALA A 26 26.20 -7.55 12.18
CA ALA A 26 25.73 -8.38 13.28
C ALA A 26 26.05 -9.86 13.06
N ASP A 27 26.31 -10.58 14.15
CA ASP A 27 26.56 -12.03 14.12
C ASP A 27 25.28 -12.84 13.80
N HIS A 28 24.10 -12.30 14.14
CA HIS A 28 22.80 -12.91 13.92
C HIS A 28 21.82 -11.95 13.22
N GLU A 29 20.94 -12.47 12.39
CA GLU A 29 19.92 -11.66 11.70
C GLU A 29 18.96 -10.95 12.67
N ALA A 30 18.53 -11.61 13.74
CA ALA A 30 17.68 -10.97 14.75
C ALA A 30 18.34 -9.72 15.33
N ASP A 31 19.64 -9.79 15.59
CA ASP A 31 20.41 -8.66 16.12
C ASP A 31 20.54 -7.53 15.08
N ALA A 32 20.67 -7.87 13.80
CA ALA A 32 20.65 -6.90 12.70
C ALA A 32 19.29 -6.19 12.56
N TYR A 33 18.16 -6.91 12.62
CA TYR A 33 16.84 -6.29 12.57
C TYR A 33 16.57 -5.43 13.80
N PHE A 34 17.02 -5.86 14.99
CA PHE A 34 17.01 -5.04 16.20
C PHE A 34 17.76 -3.72 15.97
N ALA A 35 19.00 -3.79 15.46
CA ALA A 35 19.79 -2.59 15.19
C ALA A 35 19.14 -1.71 14.12
N GLN A 36 18.53 -2.29 13.09
CA GLN A 36 17.79 -1.55 12.06
C GLN A 36 16.64 -0.75 12.68
N GLY A 37 15.83 -1.39 13.52
CA GLY A 37 14.73 -0.73 14.23
C GLY A 37 15.22 0.40 15.14
N TYR A 38 16.29 0.15 15.90
CA TYR A 38 16.89 1.16 16.76
C TYR A 38 17.40 2.38 15.97
N VAL A 39 18.08 2.15 14.84
CA VAL A 39 18.62 3.19 13.97
C VAL A 39 17.51 3.97 13.27
N HIS A 40 16.51 3.28 12.70
CA HIS A 40 15.35 3.94 12.11
C HIS A 40 14.66 4.85 13.13
N ALA A 41 14.40 4.36 14.36
CA ALA A 41 13.82 5.16 15.42
C ALA A 41 14.72 6.34 15.79
N LYS A 42 16.02 6.11 15.97
CA LYS A 42 16.99 7.16 16.31
C LYS A 42 16.94 8.36 15.38
N PHE A 43 16.77 8.12 14.08
CA PHE A 43 16.78 9.19 13.09
C PHE A 43 15.38 9.67 12.71
N ARG A 44 14.35 8.81 12.79
CA ARG A 44 13.05 9.01 12.13
C ARG A 44 11.84 8.74 13.03
N LEU A 45 12.01 8.70 14.36
CA LEU A 45 10.94 8.35 15.31
C LEU A 45 9.63 9.10 15.06
N TRP A 46 9.68 10.44 14.93
CA TRP A 46 8.47 11.24 14.67
C TRP A 46 7.79 10.89 13.34
N GLN A 47 8.57 10.74 12.26
CA GLN A 47 8.06 10.35 10.94
C GLN A 47 7.32 9.00 11.02
N MET A 48 7.95 8.01 11.65
CA MET A 48 7.38 6.67 11.84
C MET A 48 6.06 6.72 12.62
N GLU A 49 6.02 7.51 13.68
CA GLU A 49 4.83 7.67 14.52
C GLU A 49 3.70 8.35 13.76
N PHE A 50 3.98 9.49 13.12
CA PHE A 50 2.97 10.28 12.42
C PHE A 50 2.34 9.54 11.23
N GLN A 51 3.15 8.84 10.43
CA GLN A 51 2.67 8.09 9.28
C GLN A 51 1.75 6.92 9.69
N THR A 52 2.09 6.23 10.77
CA THR A 52 1.26 5.12 11.27
C THR A 52 -0.01 5.62 11.96
N HIS A 53 0.01 6.80 12.57
CA HIS A 53 -1.21 7.48 13.05
C HIS A 53 -2.12 7.90 11.90
N ALA A 54 -1.57 8.43 10.81
CA ALA A 54 -2.35 8.73 9.60
C ALA A 54 -3.03 7.46 9.07
N ALA A 55 -2.27 6.40 8.85
CA ALA A 55 -2.79 5.13 8.38
C ALA A 55 -3.87 4.53 9.31
N ALA A 56 -3.71 4.68 10.62
CA ALA A 56 -4.66 4.19 11.62
C ALA A 56 -5.91 5.08 11.79
N GLY A 57 -5.93 6.28 11.18
CA GLY A 57 -6.95 7.29 11.43
C GLY A 57 -6.93 7.74 12.89
N ARG A 58 -5.77 8.21 13.36
CA ARG A 58 -5.50 8.66 14.73
C ARG A 58 -4.79 10.02 14.79
N LEU A 59 -4.83 10.83 13.72
CA LEU A 59 -4.18 12.13 13.70
C LEU A 59 -4.84 13.14 14.65
N SER A 60 -6.17 13.08 14.85
CA SER A 60 -6.86 13.99 15.77
C SER A 60 -6.47 13.77 17.23
N GLU A 61 -5.92 12.59 17.56
CA GLU A 61 -5.35 12.32 18.90
C GLU A 61 -4.15 13.21 19.21
N ILE A 62 -3.42 13.63 18.17
CA ILE A 62 -2.24 14.48 18.29
C ILE A 62 -2.60 15.94 17.99
N MET A 63 -3.37 16.17 16.93
CA MET A 63 -3.60 17.50 16.37
C MET A 63 -4.82 18.21 16.98
N GLY A 64 -5.71 17.47 17.64
CA GLY A 64 -6.90 18.01 18.28
C GLY A 64 -7.95 18.54 17.31
N VAL A 65 -8.80 19.43 17.82
CA VAL A 65 -9.80 20.13 17.01
C VAL A 65 -9.12 21.15 16.08
N PRO A 66 -9.60 21.31 14.83
CA PRO A 66 -9.01 22.27 13.90
C PRO A 66 -9.09 23.70 14.45
N LEU A 67 -7.97 24.42 14.43
CA LEU A 67 -7.96 25.87 14.58
C LEU A 67 -8.68 26.51 13.38
N ALA A 68 -9.14 27.76 13.52
CA ALA A 68 -9.85 28.45 12.44
C ALA A 68 -9.01 28.46 11.13
N GLY A 69 -9.52 27.83 10.08
CA GLY A 69 -8.84 27.67 8.78
C GLY A 69 -7.81 26.54 8.72
N GLY A 70 -7.69 25.71 9.76
CA GLY A 70 -6.79 24.55 9.82
C GLY A 70 -7.43 23.26 9.31
N THR A 71 -6.57 22.26 9.07
CA THR A 71 -6.97 20.92 8.60
C THR A 71 -7.85 20.21 9.62
N ASN A 72 -8.99 19.67 9.17
CA ASN A 72 -9.87 18.86 10.00
C ASN A 72 -9.37 17.40 10.06
N PHE A 73 -8.51 17.12 11.03
CA PHE A 73 -7.93 15.78 11.21
C PHE A 73 -8.96 14.71 11.59
N VAL A 74 -10.10 15.08 12.17
CA VAL A 74 -11.18 14.12 12.50
C VAL A 74 -11.78 13.53 11.23
N GLU A 75 -11.94 14.32 10.17
CA GLU A 75 -12.46 13.82 8.89
C GLU A 75 -11.44 12.96 8.15
N ILE A 76 -10.14 13.27 8.27
CA ILE A 76 -9.06 12.40 7.77
C ILE A 76 -9.06 11.06 8.51
N ASP A 77 -9.27 11.09 9.83
CA ASP A 77 -9.31 9.88 10.65
C ASP A 77 -10.52 9.01 10.30
N LYS A 78 -11.71 9.61 10.14
CA LYS A 78 -12.90 8.90 9.63
C LYS A 78 -12.65 8.29 8.26
N MET A 79 -12.05 9.06 7.35
CA MET A 79 -11.74 8.61 5.99
C MET A 79 -10.87 7.35 5.98
N PHE A 80 -9.74 7.31 6.70
CA PHE A 80 -8.88 6.12 6.72
C PHE A 80 -9.52 4.93 7.44
N ARG A 81 -10.35 5.16 8.46
CA ARG A 81 -11.10 4.09 9.15
C ARG A 81 -12.20 3.50 8.26
N ARG A 82 -12.95 4.35 7.54
CA ARG A 82 -13.97 3.96 6.56
C ARG A 82 -13.39 3.30 5.32
N LEU A 83 -12.19 3.70 4.91
CA LEU A 83 -11.42 3.01 3.88
C LEU A 83 -10.98 1.60 4.33
N GLY A 84 -11.03 1.28 5.62
CA GLY A 84 -10.67 -0.02 6.16
C GLY A 84 -9.18 -0.24 6.38
N MET A 85 -8.40 0.83 6.60
CA MET A 85 -6.94 0.70 6.81
C MET A 85 -6.58 -0.16 8.04
N GLY A 86 -7.31 0.00 9.14
CA GLY A 86 -7.13 -0.83 10.34
C GLY A 86 -7.41 -2.30 10.07
N TYR A 87 -8.52 -2.59 9.39
CA TYR A 87 -8.88 -3.94 8.95
C TYR A 87 -7.81 -4.57 8.04
N ALA A 88 -7.30 -3.80 7.07
CA ALA A 88 -6.24 -4.25 6.17
C ALA A 88 -4.93 -4.57 6.91
N ALA A 89 -4.53 -3.70 7.85
CA ALA A 89 -3.31 -3.87 8.64
C ALA A 89 -3.41 -5.11 9.55
N GLU A 90 -4.54 -5.30 10.23
CA GLU A 90 -4.82 -6.47 11.07
C GLU A 90 -4.80 -7.77 10.26
N ASN A 91 -5.38 -7.78 9.06
CA ASN A 91 -5.37 -8.96 8.20
C ASN A 91 -3.98 -9.31 7.69
N SER A 92 -3.15 -8.32 7.38
CA SER A 92 -1.78 -8.57 6.90
C SER A 92 -0.84 -8.94 8.03
N LEU A 93 -1.02 -8.37 9.21
CA LEU A 93 -0.29 -8.78 10.41
C LEU A 93 -0.44 -10.30 10.66
N LYS A 94 -1.67 -10.85 10.52
CA LYS A 94 -1.90 -12.30 10.64
C LYS A 94 -1.04 -13.11 9.67
N ALA A 95 -0.92 -12.71 8.40
CA ALA A 95 -0.09 -13.39 7.42
C ALA A 95 1.42 -13.20 7.66
N MET A 96 1.82 -12.02 8.13
CA MET A 96 3.22 -11.73 8.48
C MET A 96 3.66 -12.56 9.69
N GLU A 97 2.85 -12.64 10.74
CA GLU A 97 3.17 -13.37 11.97
C GLU A 97 3.04 -14.89 11.83
N ALA A 98 2.27 -15.38 10.84
CA ALA A 98 2.21 -16.80 10.49
C ALA A 98 3.52 -17.32 9.86
N ASP A 99 4.38 -16.43 9.36
CA ASP A 99 5.71 -16.78 8.87
C ASP A 99 6.75 -16.61 9.99
N PRO A 100 7.38 -17.69 10.48
CA PRO A 100 8.33 -17.60 11.60
C PRO A 100 9.52 -16.68 11.35
N ASN A 101 10.02 -16.61 10.10
CA ASN A 101 11.18 -15.78 9.77
C ASN A 101 10.80 -14.30 9.74
N ILE A 102 9.64 -13.99 9.17
CA ILE A 102 9.13 -12.60 9.14
C ILE A 102 8.71 -12.16 10.54
N LYS A 103 8.07 -13.03 11.31
CA LYS A 103 7.76 -12.75 12.71
C LYS A 103 9.01 -12.43 13.51
N MET A 104 10.07 -13.23 13.37
CA MET A 104 11.35 -12.96 14.04
C MET A 104 11.92 -11.60 13.65
N ALA A 105 11.93 -11.27 12.35
CA ALA A 105 12.43 -9.99 11.86
C ALA A 105 11.61 -8.80 12.42
N MET A 106 10.28 -8.91 12.42
CA MET A 106 9.39 -7.89 12.96
C MET A 106 9.52 -7.73 14.47
N ASP A 107 9.54 -8.83 15.23
CA ASP A 107 9.67 -8.81 16.70
C ASP A 107 11.01 -8.16 17.09
N ALA A 108 12.10 -8.54 16.43
CA ALA A 108 13.42 -7.95 16.66
C ALA A 108 13.47 -6.47 16.28
N TYR A 109 12.95 -6.09 15.11
CA TYR A 109 12.83 -4.70 14.67
C TYR A 109 12.04 -3.86 15.67
N THR A 110 10.88 -4.36 16.10
CA THR A 110 10.02 -3.72 17.11
C THR A 110 10.75 -3.54 18.44
N ALA A 111 11.48 -4.56 18.91
CA ALA A 111 12.31 -4.45 20.10
C ALA A 111 13.39 -3.36 19.94
N GLY A 112 13.99 -3.25 18.76
CA GLY A 112 14.94 -2.19 18.38
C GLY A 112 14.38 -0.78 18.53
N VAL A 113 13.21 -0.55 17.92
CA VAL A 113 12.50 0.73 18.00
C VAL A 113 12.17 1.07 19.46
N ASN A 114 11.63 0.10 20.20
CA ASN A 114 11.26 0.29 21.60
C ASN A 114 12.46 0.50 22.52
N ALA A 115 13.61 -0.12 22.24
CA ALA A 115 14.83 0.14 23.00
C ALA A 115 15.31 1.59 22.81
N TYR A 116 15.14 2.19 21.63
CA TYR A 116 15.41 3.62 21.45
C TYR A 116 14.40 4.48 22.21
N ILE A 117 13.10 4.23 22.05
CA ILE A 117 12.04 4.97 22.75
C ILE A 117 12.25 4.95 24.28
N ASN A 118 12.54 3.77 24.84
CA ASN A 118 12.75 3.59 26.28
C ASN A 118 14.05 4.23 26.79
N SER A 119 15.01 4.51 25.89
CA SER A 119 16.25 5.22 26.25
C SER A 119 16.08 6.73 26.35
N LEU A 120 14.97 7.27 25.81
CA LEU A 120 14.70 8.70 25.80
C LEU A 120 14.06 9.18 27.11
N LYS A 121 14.53 10.32 27.60
CA LYS A 121 13.80 11.13 28.58
C LYS A 121 12.97 12.20 27.87
N PRO A 122 11.94 12.79 28.50
CA PRO A 122 11.13 13.84 27.87
C PRO A 122 11.94 15.00 27.28
N GLU A 123 13.04 15.41 27.92
CA GLU A 123 13.95 16.43 27.39
C GLU A 123 14.63 16.04 26.06
N ASP A 124 14.86 14.75 25.86
CA ASP A 124 15.54 14.16 24.72
C ASP A 124 14.59 13.80 23.55
N TYR A 125 13.28 13.98 23.73
CA TYR A 125 12.33 13.72 22.64
C TYR A 125 12.62 14.63 21.43
N PRO A 126 12.40 14.12 20.19
CA PRO A 126 12.37 14.97 19.01
C PRO A 126 11.44 16.19 19.21
N ILE A 127 11.76 17.30 18.56
CA ILE A 127 11.13 18.59 18.86
C ILE A 127 9.62 18.57 18.66
N GLU A 128 9.12 17.80 17.70
CA GLU A 128 7.72 17.68 17.34
C GLU A 128 6.87 17.16 18.51
N TYR A 129 7.36 16.15 19.23
CA TYR A 129 6.72 15.62 20.45
C TYR A 129 6.57 16.71 21.52
N LYS A 130 7.61 17.54 21.72
CA LYS A 130 7.60 18.61 22.72
C LYS A 130 6.67 19.76 22.32
N LEU A 131 6.63 20.12 21.04
CA LEU A 131 5.76 21.19 20.52
C LEU A 131 4.28 20.79 20.55
N LEU A 132 4.00 19.51 20.31
CA LEU A 132 2.63 18.98 20.25
C LEU A 132 2.14 18.43 21.58
N ASP A 133 2.95 18.52 22.65
CA ASP A 133 2.67 17.92 23.96
C ASP A 133 2.19 16.46 23.83
N TYR A 134 3.00 15.69 23.11
CA TYR A 134 2.73 14.29 22.77
C TYR A 134 3.97 13.45 23.11
N LYS A 135 3.77 12.20 23.51
CA LYS A 135 4.84 11.27 23.87
C LYS A 135 4.86 10.12 22.86
N PRO A 136 6.05 9.63 22.41
CA PRO A 136 6.11 8.44 21.57
C PRO A 136 5.46 7.23 22.25
N GLU A 137 4.56 6.55 21.54
CA GLU A 137 4.00 5.28 21.98
C GLU A 137 4.97 4.14 21.68
N ALA A 138 4.82 3.02 22.40
CA ALA A 138 5.55 1.80 22.05
C ALA A 138 5.23 1.37 20.60
N TRP A 139 6.26 0.99 19.87
CA TRP A 139 6.13 0.37 18.56
C TRP A 139 5.60 -1.04 18.70
N SER A 140 4.76 -1.45 17.76
CA SER A 140 4.21 -2.80 17.65
C SER A 140 4.34 -3.29 16.22
N ASN A 141 4.30 -4.60 16.01
CA ASN A 141 4.26 -5.18 14.66
C ASN A 141 3.08 -4.64 13.84
N LEU A 142 1.96 -4.31 14.51
CA LEU A 142 0.81 -3.68 13.87
C LEU A 142 1.15 -2.31 13.28
N LYS A 143 2.01 -1.50 13.92
CA LYS A 143 2.48 -0.22 13.34
C LYS A 143 3.28 -0.44 12.05
N SER A 144 4.10 -1.48 11.97
CA SER A 144 4.75 -1.88 10.71
C SER A 144 3.73 -2.30 9.64
N ALA A 145 2.68 -3.04 10.01
CA ALA A 145 1.60 -3.40 9.09
C ALA A 145 0.81 -2.18 8.61
N TYR A 146 0.51 -1.22 9.50
CA TYR A 146 -0.11 0.06 9.14
C TYR A 146 0.72 0.82 8.12
N PHE A 147 2.03 0.92 8.34
CA PHE A 147 2.94 1.59 7.40
C PHE A 147 2.90 0.92 6.02
N LEU A 148 2.96 -0.41 5.94
CA LEU A 148 2.90 -1.12 4.65
C LEU A 148 1.55 -0.96 3.93
N LYS A 149 0.44 -0.85 4.68
CA LYS A 149 -0.86 -0.53 4.08
C LYS A 149 -0.97 0.92 3.65
N TYR A 150 -0.35 1.84 4.39
CA TYR A 150 -0.21 3.22 3.94
C TYR A 150 0.57 3.32 2.64
N MET A 151 1.63 2.52 2.47
CA MET A 151 2.32 2.39 1.18
C MET A 151 1.42 1.81 0.09
N SER A 152 0.55 0.85 0.43
CA SER A 152 -0.44 0.35 -0.53
C SER A 152 -1.43 1.44 -0.94
N PHE A 153 -1.84 2.33 -0.03
CA PHE A 153 -2.69 3.48 -0.32
C PHE A 153 -2.01 4.47 -1.26
N ASP A 154 -0.77 4.84 -0.95
CA ASP A 154 0.01 5.83 -1.72
C ASP A 154 0.38 5.33 -3.13
N LEU A 155 0.55 4.01 -3.28
CA LEU A 155 0.99 3.38 -4.52
C LEU A 155 -0.13 2.67 -5.29
N ALA A 156 -1.32 2.50 -4.72
CA ALA A 156 -2.47 2.09 -5.50
C ALA A 156 -2.67 3.11 -6.63
N GLY A 157 -2.96 2.62 -7.85
CA GLY A 157 -3.40 3.53 -8.91
C GLY A 157 -4.60 4.34 -8.41
N GLY A 158 -4.72 5.59 -8.88
CA GLY A 158 -5.93 6.36 -8.61
C GLY A 158 -7.16 5.62 -9.13
N GLU A 159 -8.22 5.63 -8.33
CA GLU A 159 -9.58 5.29 -8.74
C GLU A 159 -10.20 6.51 -9.42
N ASP A 160 -10.88 6.30 -10.53
CA ASP A 160 -11.66 7.32 -11.21
C ASP A 160 -13.14 6.91 -11.30
N ASP A 161 -13.60 5.91 -10.54
CA ASP A 161 -14.96 5.36 -10.61
C ASP A 161 -16.02 6.46 -10.53
N PHE A 162 -15.86 7.42 -9.62
CA PHE A 162 -16.80 8.53 -9.44
C PHE A 162 -16.74 9.52 -10.61
N GLU A 163 -15.55 9.98 -10.99
CA GLU A 163 -15.35 10.93 -12.09
C GLU A 163 -15.78 10.35 -13.44
N LEU A 164 -15.42 9.09 -13.72
CA LEU A 164 -15.81 8.38 -14.92
C LEU A 164 -17.30 8.03 -14.90
N THR A 165 -17.91 7.76 -13.73
CA THR A 165 -19.37 7.64 -13.63
C THR A 165 -20.06 8.96 -14.00
N ASN A 166 -19.55 10.09 -13.51
CA ASN A 166 -20.06 11.41 -13.88
C ASN A 166 -19.87 11.70 -15.38
N ALA A 167 -18.70 11.40 -15.93
CA ALA A 167 -18.41 11.55 -17.36
C ALA A 167 -19.31 10.64 -18.22
N ARG A 168 -19.50 9.37 -17.83
CA ARG A 168 -20.43 8.42 -18.48
C ARG A 168 -21.86 8.95 -18.49
N ASN A 169 -22.30 9.54 -17.37
CA ASN A 169 -23.64 10.13 -17.27
C ASN A 169 -23.81 11.43 -18.08
N THR A 170 -22.71 12.09 -18.47
CA THR A 170 -22.73 13.34 -19.24
C THR A 170 -22.60 13.10 -20.75
N PHE A 171 -21.72 12.19 -21.16
CA PHE A 171 -21.34 11.97 -22.55
C PHE A 171 -22.11 10.82 -23.19
N THR A 172 -22.31 10.88 -24.52
CA THR A 172 -22.69 9.67 -25.27
C THR A 172 -21.55 8.65 -25.20
N LYS A 173 -21.86 7.37 -25.41
CA LYS A 173 -20.84 6.32 -25.53
C LYS A 173 -19.72 6.72 -26.50
N MET A 174 -20.07 7.23 -27.69
CA MET A 174 -19.09 7.66 -28.69
C MET A 174 -18.18 8.79 -28.20
N GLN A 175 -18.73 9.78 -27.49
CA GLN A 175 -17.95 10.88 -26.94
C GLN A 175 -17.05 10.40 -25.79
N PHE A 176 -17.58 9.55 -24.90
CA PHE A 176 -16.84 8.99 -23.79
C PHE A 176 -15.66 8.15 -24.29
N GLU A 177 -15.89 7.20 -25.20
CA GLU A 177 -14.84 6.36 -25.80
C GLU A 177 -13.75 7.19 -26.49
N LYS A 178 -14.10 8.35 -27.05
CA LYS A 178 -13.15 9.26 -27.68
C LYS A 178 -12.30 10.05 -26.67
N LEU A 179 -12.89 10.42 -25.53
CA LEU A 179 -12.23 11.24 -24.50
C LEU A 179 -11.48 10.39 -23.45
N TYR A 180 -11.98 9.20 -23.18
CA TYR A 180 -11.51 8.24 -22.18
C TYR A 180 -11.32 6.85 -22.82
N PRO A 181 -10.41 6.71 -23.80
CA PRO A 181 -10.17 5.43 -24.46
C PRO A 181 -9.68 4.38 -23.45
N TYR A 182 -10.09 3.12 -23.66
CA TYR A 182 -9.63 2.02 -22.83
C TYR A 182 -8.19 1.64 -23.19
N GLY A 183 -7.25 2.07 -22.35
CA GLY A 183 -5.81 1.88 -22.58
C GLY A 183 -5.24 2.84 -23.63
N TYR A 184 -3.98 3.23 -23.46
CA TYR A 184 -3.23 4.01 -24.44
C TYR A 184 -2.30 3.09 -25.23
N ASP A 185 -2.11 3.36 -26.53
CA ASP A 185 -1.17 2.62 -27.39
C ASP A 185 0.26 2.60 -26.81
N SER A 186 0.66 3.62 -26.06
CA SER A 186 1.97 3.73 -25.40
C SER A 186 2.18 2.75 -24.24
N LEU A 187 1.16 2.02 -23.81
CA LEU A 187 1.24 1.05 -22.69
C LEU A 187 1.49 -0.39 -23.16
N GLN A 188 1.56 -0.64 -24.47
CA GLN A 188 1.92 -1.96 -24.99
C GLN A 188 3.43 -2.18 -24.79
N PRO A 189 3.86 -3.24 -24.08
CA PRO A 189 5.29 -3.50 -23.88
C PRO A 189 5.95 -3.84 -25.22
N ILE A 190 7.11 -3.22 -25.49
CA ILE A 190 7.93 -3.57 -26.64
C ILE A 190 8.73 -4.83 -26.28
N VAL A 191 8.14 -6.00 -26.52
CA VAL A 191 8.80 -7.29 -26.30
C VAL A 191 9.35 -7.80 -27.63
N PRO A 192 10.64 -8.14 -27.74
CA PRO A 192 11.19 -8.76 -28.96
C PRO A 192 10.64 -10.19 -29.14
N GLY A 193 9.99 -10.47 -30.27
CA GLY A 193 9.59 -11.82 -30.71
C GLY A 193 8.13 -12.22 -30.46
N GLU A 194 7.79 -13.48 -30.77
CA GLU A 194 6.41 -14.03 -30.73
C GLU A 194 5.88 -14.36 -29.32
N ALA A 195 6.64 -14.02 -28.27
CA ALA A 195 6.38 -14.45 -26.88
C ALA A 195 5.03 -13.96 -26.30
N PHE A 196 4.36 -13.01 -26.95
CA PHE A 196 3.08 -12.45 -26.51
C PHE A 196 1.86 -13.35 -26.84
N MET A 197 2.02 -14.43 -27.62
CA MET A 197 0.89 -15.20 -28.14
C MET A 197 0.51 -16.43 -27.33
N LYS A 198 1.03 -16.61 -26.11
CA LYS A 198 0.51 -17.65 -25.23
C LYS A 198 -0.83 -17.19 -24.67
N ALA A 199 -1.92 -17.60 -25.31
CA ALA A 199 -3.24 -17.52 -24.73
C ALA A 199 -3.17 -18.22 -23.36
N ALA A 200 -3.14 -17.40 -22.33
CA ALA A 200 -3.24 -17.87 -20.96
C ALA A 200 -4.52 -18.71 -20.84
N GLY A 201 -4.49 -19.75 -20.01
CA GLY A 201 -5.69 -20.50 -19.61
C GLY A 201 -6.57 -19.65 -18.70
N ILE A 202 -6.93 -18.44 -19.15
CA ILE A 202 -7.63 -17.42 -18.38
C ILE A 202 -9.06 -17.92 -18.14
N ASN A 203 -9.52 -17.88 -16.89
CA ASN A 203 -10.94 -17.74 -16.62
C ASN A 203 -11.37 -16.36 -17.13
N ILE A 204 -11.72 -16.26 -18.41
CA ILE A 204 -12.19 -15.00 -19.00
C ILE A 204 -13.43 -14.59 -18.20
N PRO A 205 -13.42 -13.43 -17.52
CA PRO A 205 -14.57 -13.00 -16.74
C PRO A 205 -15.80 -12.91 -17.63
N THR A 206 -16.91 -13.45 -17.17
CA THR A 206 -18.18 -13.41 -17.88
C THR A 206 -18.82 -12.04 -17.67
N ILE A 207 -19.08 -11.32 -18.76
CA ILE A 207 -19.77 -10.03 -18.70
C ILE A 207 -21.24 -10.27 -18.30
N PRO A 208 -21.78 -9.57 -17.30
CA PRO A 208 -23.20 -9.67 -16.94
C PRO A 208 -24.12 -9.35 -18.12
N ALA A 209 -25.17 -10.14 -18.33
CA ALA A 209 -26.11 -9.92 -19.44
C ALA A 209 -26.83 -8.56 -19.37
N ASN A 210 -26.96 -7.99 -18.17
CA ASN A 210 -27.54 -6.68 -17.91
C ASN A 210 -26.50 -5.55 -17.84
N ALA A 211 -25.22 -5.80 -18.14
CA ALA A 211 -24.16 -4.78 -18.13
C ALA A 211 -24.52 -3.54 -18.95
N ASP A 212 -25.08 -3.72 -20.15
CA ASP A 212 -25.48 -2.59 -20.99
C ASP A 212 -26.50 -1.66 -20.32
N ILE A 213 -27.45 -2.21 -19.55
CA ILE A 213 -28.55 -1.45 -18.93
C ILE A 213 -28.12 -0.89 -17.57
N ALA A 214 -27.50 -1.70 -16.71
CA ALA A 214 -27.17 -1.29 -15.35
C ALA A 214 -25.82 -0.55 -15.26
N TYR A 215 -24.88 -0.82 -16.18
CA TYR A 215 -23.50 -0.34 -16.09
C TYR A 215 -23.10 0.61 -17.22
N TYR A 216 -23.58 0.40 -18.45
CA TYR A 216 -23.26 1.25 -19.61
C TYR A 216 -24.38 2.20 -20.02
N THR A 217 -25.22 2.64 -19.08
CA THR A 217 -26.21 3.69 -19.36
C THR A 217 -25.50 5.05 -19.47
N TYR A 218 -25.12 5.41 -20.69
CA TYR A 218 -24.55 6.72 -21.05
C TYR A 218 -25.65 7.77 -21.18
N LYS A 219 -25.32 9.04 -20.85
CA LYS A 219 -26.30 10.13 -20.81
C LYS A 219 -27.54 9.82 -19.95
N ALA A 220 -27.32 9.18 -18.80
CA ALA A 220 -28.40 9.02 -17.82
C ALA A 220 -28.96 10.41 -17.45
N PRO A 221 -30.29 10.58 -17.28
CA PRO A 221 -30.88 11.82 -16.79
C PRO A 221 -30.53 12.00 -15.30
N ALA A 222 -29.27 12.30 -15.02
CA ALA A 222 -28.80 12.76 -13.73
C ALA A 222 -28.66 14.29 -13.81
N THR A 223 -29.15 14.99 -12.80
CA THR A 223 -28.80 16.40 -12.60
C THR A 223 -27.28 16.46 -12.50
N PRO A 224 -26.57 17.25 -13.33
CA PRO A 224 -25.13 17.41 -13.19
C PRO A 224 -24.86 17.93 -11.79
N THR A 225 -24.25 17.12 -10.93
CA THR A 225 -23.77 17.59 -9.64
C THR A 225 -22.45 18.29 -9.91
N ASN A 226 -22.45 19.62 -9.85
CA ASN A 226 -21.22 20.43 -9.84
C ASN A 226 -20.39 20.22 -8.56
N ALA A 227 -20.83 19.32 -7.68
CA ALA A 227 -20.03 18.81 -6.58
C ALA A 227 -19.09 17.75 -7.17
N ILE A 228 -17.93 18.17 -7.63
CA ILE A 228 -16.72 17.42 -7.31
C ILE A 228 -16.12 18.29 -6.20
N GLY A 229 -16.59 18.08 -4.97
CA GLY A 229 -15.92 18.66 -3.80
C GLY A 229 -14.50 18.13 -3.70
N ASP A 230 -13.66 18.74 -2.86
CA ASP A 230 -12.26 18.34 -2.68
C ASP A 230 -12.16 16.81 -2.58
N SER A 231 -11.61 16.20 -3.64
CA SER A 231 -11.50 14.75 -3.76
C SER A 231 -10.58 14.22 -2.67
N LEU A 232 -10.57 12.89 -2.47
CA LEU A 232 -9.41 12.26 -1.86
C LEU A 232 -8.15 12.80 -2.57
N PRO A 233 -7.08 13.17 -1.85
CA PRO A 233 -5.85 13.60 -2.48
C PRO A 233 -5.38 12.51 -3.44
N LYS A 234 -5.44 12.78 -4.75
CA LYS A 234 -4.92 11.87 -5.76
C LYS A 234 -3.42 12.13 -5.93
N PRO A 235 -2.61 11.11 -6.22
CA PRO A 235 -1.22 11.31 -6.60
C PRO A 235 -1.12 12.28 -7.79
N GLU A 236 -0.06 13.09 -7.82
CA GLU A 236 0.20 14.01 -8.93
C GLU A 236 0.18 13.25 -10.27
N LYS A 237 -0.48 13.78 -11.30
CA LYS A 237 -0.66 13.09 -12.59
C LYS A 237 0.64 12.76 -13.33
N ASN A 238 1.72 13.44 -12.97
CA ASN A 238 3.07 13.23 -13.51
C ASN A 238 3.95 12.42 -12.55
N ASN A 239 3.38 11.87 -11.48
CA ASN A 239 4.06 10.98 -10.56
C ASN A 239 4.30 9.64 -11.24
N GLY A 240 5.43 9.02 -10.95
CA GLY A 240 5.86 7.80 -11.63
C GLY A 240 7.28 7.47 -11.24
N SER A 241 7.87 6.46 -11.87
CA SER A 241 9.24 6.08 -11.57
C SER A 241 9.89 5.51 -12.81
N ASN A 242 11.22 5.58 -12.88
CA ASN A 242 11.99 4.92 -13.92
C ASN A 242 12.69 3.68 -13.36
N ASN A 243 12.78 2.63 -14.15
CA ASN A 243 13.74 1.55 -13.92
C ASN A 243 14.19 0.93 -15.23
N TRP A 244 15.41 0.41 -15.25
CA TRP A 244 15.98 -0.28 -16.40
C TRP A 244 17.16 -1.15 -15.99
N ALA A 245 17.40 -2.21 -16.77
CA ALA A 245 18.58 -3.06 -16.64
C ALA A 245 19.22 -3.26 -18.01
N VAL A 246 20.55 -3.21 -18.06
CA VAL A 246 21.35 -3.42 -19.26
C VAL A 246 22.24 -4.62 -19.04
N HIS A 247 22.13 -5.60 -19.95
CA HIS A 247 22.98 -6.78 -19.99
C HIS A 247 24.45 -6.40 -20.25
N GLY A 248 25.40 -7.12 -19.66
CA GLY A 248 26.83 -6.79 -19.77
C GLY A 248 27.40 -6.80 -21.20
N SER A 249 26.77 -7.50 -22.15
CA SER A 249 27.15 -7.43 -23.58
C SER A 249 26.90 -6.06 -24.22
N LYS A 250 26.21 -5.16 -23.52
CA LYS A 250 25.91 -3.78 -23.94
C LYS A 250 26.64 -2.75 -23.07
N THR A 251 27.48 -3.18 -22.13
CA THR A 251 28.27 -2.29 -21.26
C THR A 251 29.76 -2.46 -21.55
N GLN A 252 30.55 -1.39 -21.35
CA GLN A 252 32.00 -1.45 -21.58
C GLN A 252 32.70 -2.40 -20.58
N SER A 253 32.17 -2.54 -19.37
CA SER A 253 32.74 -3.36 -18.31
C SER A 253 32.45 -4.86 -18.46
N GLY A 254 31.52 -5.25 -19.35
CA GLY A 254 31.03 -6.62 -19.44
C GLY A 254 30.13 -7.04 -18.27
N ARG A 255 29.78 -6.12 -17.37
CA ARG A 255 28.91 -6.34 -16.19
C ARG A 255 27.55 -5.66 -16.41
N PRO A 256 26.46 -6.21 -15.88
CA PRO A 256 25.17 -5.58 -16.04
C PRO A 256 25.09 -4.30 -15.21
N ILE A 257 24.25 -3.37 -15.67
CA ILE A 257 23.94 -2.11 -14.97
C ILE A 257 22.43 -2.13 -14.71
N LEU A 258 22.04 -1.86 -13.47
CA LEU A 258 20.64 -1.67 -13.07
C LEU A 258 20.47 -0.26 -12.53
N CYS A 259 19.36 0.38 -12.92
CA CYS A 259 18.92 1.65 -12.37
C CYS A 259 17.50 1.49 -11.85
N SER A 260 17.29 1.92 -10.61
CA SER A 260 15.98 2.03 -9.97
C SER A 260 15.85 3.46 -9.45
N ASP A 261 14.88 4.18 -9.97
CA ASP A 261 14.71 5.62 -9.78
C ASP A 261 13.24 5.90 -9.39
N PRO A 262 12.86 5.62 -8.11
CA PRO A 262 11.50 5.81 -7.64
C PRO A 262 11.19 7.30 -7.48
N HIS A 263 10.09 7.81 -8.06
CA HIS A 263 9.59 9.15 -7.74
C HIS A 263 8.33 9.04 -6.91
N LEU A 264 8.42 9.57 -5.70
CA LEU A 264 7.33 9.74 -4.76
C LEU A 264 7.27 11.22 -4.37
N SER A 265 6.18 11.63 -3.73
CA SER A 265 6.04 12.98 -3.21
C SER A 265 7.26 13.38 -2.36
N LEU A 266 7.82 14.56 -2.65
CA LEU A 266 8.95 15.09 -1.90
C LEU A 266 8.50 15.46 -0.49
N ASN A 267 8.91 14.65 0.47
CA ASN A 267 8.60 14.83 1.88
C ASN A 267 9.88 15.16 2.65
N LEU A 268 9.76 15.97 3.71
CA LEU A 268 10.81 16.18 4.69
C LEU A 268 10.33 15.67 6.05
N PRO A 269 10.94 14.62 6.62
CA PRO A 269 12.05 13.84 6.06
C PRO A 269 11.64 12.91 4.91
N SER A 270 12.60 12.55 4.03
CA SER A 270 12.38 11.64 2.88
C SER A 270 11.79 10.32 3.35
N ILE A 271 10.93 9.67 2.56
CA ILE A 271 10.43 8.33 2.93
C ILE A 271 11.53 7.26 2.88
N TRP A 272 12.53 7.45 2.01
CA TRP A 272 13.67 6.55 1.88
C TRP A 272 14.71 6.80 2.96
N PHE A 273 15.30 5.71 3.43
CA PHE A 273 16.41 5.72 4.37
C PHE A 273 17.53 4.82 3.86
N GLU A 274 18.69 5.38 3.51
CA GLU A 274 19.83 4.60 3.00
C GLU A 274 20.46 3.80 4.15
N ILE A 275 20.77 2.52 3.93
CA ILE A 275 21.30 1.61 4.96
C ILE A 275 22.03 0.41 4.35
N GLN A 276 23.04 -0.08 5.05
CA GLN A 276 23.60 -1.42 4.85
C GLN A 276 23.28 -2.33 6.03
N ILE A 277 22.94 -3.58 5.73
CA ILE A 277 22.78 -4.64 6.73
C ILE A 277 23.62 -5.84 6.30
N SER A 278 24.57 -6.22 7.15
CA SER A 278 25.51 -7.32 6.92
C SER A 278 25.48 -8.31 8.08
N THR A 279 25.25 -9.56 7.74
CA THR A 279 25.32 -10.73 8.62
C THR A 279 26.11 -11.84 7.92
N PRO A 280 26.42 -12.97 8.58
CA PRO A 280 26.98 -14.13 7.90
C PRO A 280 26.06 -14.71 6.80
N GLN A 281 24.76 -14.44 6.85
CA GLN A 281 23.77 -14.98 5.91
C GLN A 281 23.60 -14.11 4.65
N TYR A 282 23.66 -12.79 4.80
CA TYR A 282 23.52 -11.86 3.69
C TYR A 282 24.22 -10.51 3.96
N ASN A 283 24.46 -9.77 2.89
CA ASN A 283 24.95 -8.40 2.93
C ASN A 283 24.17 -7.56 1.90
N ALA A 284 23.24 -6.74 2.37
CA ALA A 284 22.38 -5.92 1.51
C ALA A 284 22.60 -4.43 1.78
N TYR A 285 22.66 -3.64 0.70
CA TYR A 285 22.82 -2.20 0.72
C TYR A 285 21.76 -1.53 -0.16
N GLY A 286 21.16 -0.45 0.33
CA GLY A 286 20.25 0.35 -0.47
C GLY A 286 19.32 1.21 0.36
N ALA A 287 18.10 1.43 -0.13
CA ALA A 287 17.07 2.19 0.57
C ALA A 287 16.10 1.26 1.30
N SER A 288 15.89 1.53 2.59
CA SER A 288 14.84 0.95 3.44
C SER A 288 13.70 1.95 3.68
N PHE A 289 12.65 1.46 4.34
CA PHE A 289 11.58 2.29 4.88
C PHE A 289 11.62 2.33 6.42
N PRO A 290 11.71 3.52 7.06
CA PRO A 290 11.49 3.66 8.48
C PRO A 290 10.10 3.17 8.90
N GLY A 291 10.04 2.09 9.67
CA GLY A 291 8.80 1.40 10.06
C GLY A 291 8.71 -0.04 9.55
N SER A 292 9.61 -0.45 8.66
CA SER A 292 9.63 -1.76 8.03
C SER A 292 11.05 -2.39 8.10
N PRO A 293 11.19 -3.67 8.46
CA PRO A 293 12.46 -4.38 8.34
C PRO A 293 12.79 -4.64 6.86
N ASN A 294 14.08 -4.88 6.57
CA ASN A 294 14.68 -5.14 5.24
C ASN A 294 15.12 -3.89 4.45
N VAL A 295 16.02 -4.10 3.49
CA VAL A 295 16.31 -3.19 2.38
C VAL A 295 15.27 -3.42 1.28
N ILE A 296 14.67 -2.36 0.76
CA ILE A 296 13.55 -2.43 -0.19
C ILE A 296 14.05 -2.31 -1.63
N ILE A 297 14.86 -1.30 -1.94
CA ILE A 297 15.52 -1.10 -3.23
C ILE A 297 17.02 -1.15 -2.99
N GLY A 298 17.77 -1.93 -3.76
CA GLY A 298 19.21 -2.00 -3.53
C GLY A 298 19.89 -3.17 -4.22
N PHE A 299 20.96 -3.63 -3.60
CA PHE A 299 21.75 -4.76 -4.07
C PHE A 299 22.37 -5.52 -2.89
N ASN A 300 22.84 -6.72 -3.18
CA ASN A 300 23.67 -7.52 -2.30
C ASN A 300 24.91 -8.01 -3.07
N ASP A 301 25.69 -8.93 -2.48
CA ASP A 301 26.93 -9.46 -3.08
C ASP A 301 26.74 -10.21 -4.42
N SER A 302 25.50 -10.44 -4.85
CA SER A 302 25.19 -11.24 -6.06
C SER A 302 24.20 -10.58 -7.00
N CYS A 303 23.24 -9.81 -6.48
CA CYS A 303 22.08 -9.32 -7.21
C CYS A 303 21.78 -7.86 -6.90
N ALA A 304 21.15 -7.16 -7.85
CA ALA A 304 20.52 -5.86 -7.67
C ALA A 304 19.03 -5.95 -8.02
N PHE A 305 18.19 -5.21 -7.31
CA PHE A 305 16.75 -5.21 -7.47
C PHE A 305 16.16 -3.82 -7.23
N GLY A 306 15.09 -3.52 -7.96
CA GLY A 306 14.43 -2.21 -7.93
C GLY A 306 12.97 -2.27 -8.33
N PHE A 307 12.24 -1.21 -8.02
CA PHE A 307 10.78 -1.19 -8.12
C PHE A 307 10.27 0.11 -8.73
N THR A 308 9.26 0.01 -9.57
CA THR A 308 8.44 1.14 -10.03
C THR A 308 6.97 0.76 -9.93
N ASN A 309 6.10 1.76 -9.73
CA ASN A 309 4.68 1.49 -9.53
C ASN A 309 4.07 0.81 -10.76
N GLY A 310 3.21 -0.20 -10.54
CA GLY A 310 2.47 -0.85 -11.60
C GLY A 310 1.30 -0.03 -12.15
N MET A 311 0.80 0.96 -11.39
CA MET A 311 -0.33 1.84 -11.75
C MET A 311 -1.56 1.06 -12.22
N ARG A 312 -1.96 0.06 -11.44
CA ARG A 312 -3.06 -0.84 -11.80
C ARG A 312 -4.25 -0.58 -10.90
N ASP A 313 -5.42 -0.55 -11.52
CA ASP A 313 -6.70 -0.48 -10.85
C ASP A 313 -6.95 -1.82 -10.12
N VAL A 314 -6.93 -1.72 -8.80
CA VAL A 314 -7.13 -2.82 -7.85
C VAL A 314 -8.14 -2.45 -6.76
N ARG A 315 -8.93 -1.38 -6.98
CA ARG A 315 -9.88 -0.83 -6.02
C ARG A 315 -11.14 -0.40 -6.75
N ASP A 316 -12.28 -0.93 -6.33
CA ASP A 316 -13.58 -0.64 -6.93
C ASP A 316 -14.64 -0.32 -5.87
N TYR A 317 -15.74 0.32 -6.29
CA TYR A 317 -16.87 0.65 -5.41
C TYR A 317 -18.16 -0.04 -5.82
N TYR A 318 -18.85 -0.63 -4.83
CA TYR A 318 -20.10 -1.35 -5.01
C TYR A 318 -21.25 -0.68 -4.24
N GLU A 319 -22.38 -0.46 -4.91
CA GLU A 319 -23.59 0.09 -4.28
C GLU A 319 -24.13 -0.87 -3.24
N VAL A 320 -24.32 -0.40 -2.00
CA VAL A 320 -24.95 -1.15 -0.92
C VAL A 320 -26.36 -0.62 -0.71
N GLN A 321 -27.34 -1.51 -0.80
CA GLN A 321 -28.74 -1.19 -0.53
C GLN A 321 -29.12 -1.69 0.87
N PHE A 322 -29.14 -0.81 1.85
CA PHE A 322 -29.62 -1.16 3.19
C PHE A 322 -31.15 -1.28 3.22
N LYS A 323 -31.64 -2.18 4.07
CA LYS A 323 -33.08 -2.39 4.28
C LYS A 323 -33.78 -1.15 4.84
N ASP A 324 -33.11 -0.48 5.76
CA ASP A 324 -33.59 0.70 6.46
C ASP A 324 -32.41 1.45 7.11
N ALA A 325 -32.70 2.57 7.78
CA ALA A 325 -31.71 3.43 8.42
C ALA A 325 -30.88 2.75 9.53
N SER A 326 -31.31 1.59 10.06
CA SER A 326 -30.50 0.84 11.03
C SER A 326 -29.24 0.24 10.41
N ARG A 327 -29.22 0.08 9.07
CA ARG A 327 -28.13 -0.55 8.30
C ARG A 327 -27.83 -1.99 8.71
N THR A 328 -28.65 -2.62 9.55
CA THR A 328 -28.40 -3.97 10.09
C THR A 328 -28.49 -5.08 9.05
N GLN A 329 -29.17 -4.81 7.94
CA GLN A 329 -29.25 -5.73 6.81
C GLN A 329 -29.10 -4.98 5.48
N TYR A 330 -28.49 -5.62 4.49
CA TYR A 330 -28.35 -5.13 3.12
C TYR A 330 -28.82 -6.16 2.10
N TRP A 331 -29.28 -5.69 0.95
CA TRP A 331 -29.78 -6.55 -0.13
C TRP A 331 -28.61 -7.21 -0.86
N TYR A 332 -28.58 -8.54 -0.87
CA TYR A 332 -27.54 -9.31 -1.54
C TYR A 332 -28.06 -10.68 -1.99
N ASN A 333 -27.81 -11.06 -3.24
CA ASN A 333 -28.22 -12.34 -3.83
C ASN A 333 -29.71 -12.68 -3.61
N GLY A 334 -30.59 -11.68 -3.75
CA GLY A 334 -32.04 -11.85 -3.64
C GLY A 334 -32.59 -11.97 -2.22
N ALA A 335 -31.76 -11.73 -1.19
CA ALA A 335 -32.17 -11.77 0.21
C ALA A 335 -31.55 -10.62 1.02
N TRP A 336 -32.09 -10.37 2.22
CA TRP A 336 -31.50 -9.46 3.20
C TRP A 336 -30.39 -10.18 3.98
N ALA A 337 -29.14 -9.85 3.68
CA ALA A 337 -27.96 -10.33 4.40
C ALA A 337 -27.68 -9.44 5.62
N ASN A 338 -27.08 -10.00 6.68
CA ASN A 338 -26.71 -9.24 7.87
C ASN A 338 -25.45 -8.41 7.63
N THR A 339 -25.43 -7.20 8.16
CA THR A 339 -24.29 -6.29 8.14
C THR A 339 -23.43 -6.50 9.39
N GLU A 340 -22.11 -6.53 9.23
CA GLU A 340 -21.18 -6.45 10.37
C GLU A 340 -20.83 -4.98 10.64
N PHE A 341 -20.60 -4.61 11.90
CA PHE A 341 -20.23 -3.24 12.26
C PHE A 341 -18.90 -3.21 12.99
N ARG A 342 -18.03 -2.29 12.57
CA ARG A 342 -16.85 -1.89 13.33
C ARG A 342 -17.14 -0.53 13.97
N VAL A 343 -17.25 -0.53 15.29
CA VAL A 343 -17.43 0.70 16.07
C VAL A 343 -16.06 1.34 16.26
N GLU A 344 -15.88 2.48 15.63
CA GLU A 344 -14.66 3.28 15.64
C GLU A 344 -14.79 4.40 16.66
N SER A 345 -13.90 4.42 17.65
CA SER A 345 -13.79 5.50 18.62
C SER A 345 -12.59 6.38 18.26
N ILE A 346 -12.86 7.59 17.79
CA ILE A 346 -11.87 8.56 17.33
C ILE A 346 -11.56 9.50 18.48
N GLN A 347 -10.40 9.34 19.10
CA GLN A 347 -9.95 10.23 20.17
C GLN A 347 -9.51 11.57 19.58
N ILE A 348 -9.80 12.65 20.29
CA ILE A 348 -9.48 14.02 19.86
C ILE A 348 -8.76 14.70 21.01
N LYS A 349 -7.57 15.25 20.75
CA LYS A 349 -6.82 15.99 21.77
C LYS A 349 -7.69 17.09 22.38
N ASP A 350 -7.71 17.14 23.71
CA ASP A 350 -8.44 18.13 24.52
C ASP A 350 -9.95 18.23 24.22
N SER A 351 -10.56 17.16 23.70
CA SER A 351 -11.99 17.11 23.35
C SER A 351 -12.60 15.72 23.58
N ILE A 352 -13.91 15.61 23.41
CA ILE A 352 -14.65 14.34 23.55
C ILE A 352 -14.46 13.53 22.26
N ALA A 353 -14.25 12.23 22.43
CA ALA A 353 -14.14 11.29 21.32
C ALA A 353 -15.40 11.27 20.45
N VAL A 354 -15.21 11.12 19.15
CA VAL A 354 -16.30 10.90 18.18
C VAL A 354 -16.43 9.40 17.94
N VAL A 355 -17.65 8.88 17.99
CA VAL A 355 -17.95 7.49 17.65
C VAL A 355 -18.52 7.43 16.24
N ASP A 356 -17.94 6.57 15.42
CA ASP A 356 -18.43 6.21 14.10
C ASP A 356 -18.70 4.70 14.04
N SER A 357 -19.70 4.28 13.27
CA SER A 357 -20.03 2.87 13.08
C SER A 357 -19.98 2.55 11.61
N VAL A 358 -18.88 1.92 11.21
CA VAL A 358 -18.59 1.55 9.83
C VAL A 358 -19.21 0.19 9.56
N ALA A 359 -20.12 0.14 8.59
CA ALA A 359 -20.70 -1.10 8.10
C ALA A 359 -19.69 -1.87 7.25
N TYR A 360 -19.61 -3.17 7.46
CA TYR A 360 -18.82 -4.12 6.68
C TYR A 360 -19.77 -5.09 5.99
N THR A 361 -19.59 -5.21 4.67
CA THR A 361 -20.39 -6.07 3.79
C THR A 361 -19.50 -7.09 3.11
N VAL A 362 -20.07 -7.96 2.29
CA VAL A 362 -19.30 -8.89 1.44
C VAL A 362 -18.31 -8.17 0.51
N TRP A 363 -18.61 -6.92 0.13
CA TRP A 363 -17.74 -6.11 -0.73
C TRP A 363 -16.59 -5.45 0.03
N GLY A 364 -16.70 -5.33 1.35
CA GLY A 364 -15.75 -4.57 2.18
C GLY A 364 -16.45 -3.51 3.04
N PRO A 365 -15.68 -2.59 3.63
CA PRO A 365 -16.21 -1.50 4.43
C PRO A 365 -17.00 -0.51 3.57
N VAL A 366 -18.08 0.02 4.12
CA VAL A 366 -18.89 1.09 3.52
C VAL A 366 -18.17 2.41 3.71
N MET A 367 -17.46 2.84 2.66
CA MET A 367 -16.66 4.07 2.65
C MET A 367 -17.56 5.30 2.69
N TYR A 368 -18.57 5.33 1.82
CA TYR A 368 -19.48 6.46 1.67
C TYR A 368 -20.91 6.06 1.99
N GLU A 369 -21.66 6.99 2.56
CA GLU A 369 -23.08 6.87 2.89
C GLU A 369 -23.68 8.26 3.13
N PRO A 370 -25.01 8.43 3.32
CA PRO A 370 -25.59 9.76 3.54
C PRO A 370 -24.95 10.60 4.66
N ALA A 371 -24.44 9.96 5.71
CA ALA A 371 -23.75 10.63 6.83
C ALA A 371 -22.28 10.96 6.53
N PHE A 372 -21.69 10.36 5.49
CA PHE A 372 -20.34 10.60 5.00
C PHE A 372 -20.38 10.58 3.46
N PRO A 373 -20.88 11.66 2.83
CA PRO A 373 -21.34 11.65 1.46
C PRO A 373 -20.20 11.39 0.47
N ASP A 374 -20.53 10.71 -0.63
CA ASP A 374 -19.62 10.50 -1.74
C ASP A 374 -19.36 11.80 -2.54
N MET A 375 -18.33 11.75 -3.39
CA MET A 375 -17.87 12.92 -4.16
C MET A 375 -18.94 13.47 -5.10
N LEU A 376 -19.86 12.64 -5.59
CA LEU A 376 -20.93 13.04 -6.50
C LEU A 376 -22.21 13.48 -5.78
N GLY A 377 -22.25 13.34 -4.44
CA GLY A 377 -23.44 13.63 -3.64
C GLY A 377 -24.62 12.71 -3.98
N THR A 378 -24.38 11.44 -4.34
CA THR A 378 -25.46 10.53 -4.76
C THR A 378 -26.47 10.21 -3.67
N GLY A 379 -26.08 10.37 -2.40
CA GLY A 379 -26.89 9.95 -1.25
C GLY A 379 -27.02 8.44 -1.10
N LYS A 380 -26.21 7.67 -1.83
CA LYS A 380 -26.15 6.20 -1.75
C LYS A 380 -25.04 5.75 -0.80
N ALA A 381 -25.08 4.46 -0.44
CA ALA A 381 -24.00 3.82 0.28
C ALA A 381 -23.09 3.07 -0.71
N TRP A 382 -21.77 3.23 -0.55
CA TRP A 382 -20.75 2.62 -1.41
C TRP A 382 -19.73 1.87 -0.58
N ALA A 383 -19.66 0.55 -0.76
CA ALA A 383 -18.62 -0.28 -0.19
C ALA A 383 -17.38 -0.26 -1.08
N VAL A 384 -16.22 -0.07 -0.48
CA VAL A 384 -14.93 -0.14 -1.18
C VAL A 384 -14.40 -1.57 -1.14
N HIS A 385 -14.17 -2.15 -2.31
CA HIS A 385 -13.51 -3.44 -2.48
C HIS A 385 -12.09 -3.19 -2.97
N TRP A 386 -11.10 -3.46 -2.13
CA TRP A 386 -9.71 -3.12 -2.43
C TRP A 386 -8.77 -4.28 -2.14
N GLN A 387 -7.88 -4.58 -3.08
CA GLN A 387 -6.87 -5.63 -2.93
C GLN A 387 -6.01 -5.46 -1.66
N ALA A 388 -5.77 -4.24 -1.20
CA ALA A 388 -4.98 -4.01 0.02
C ALA A 388 -5.66 -4.55 1.30
N HIS A 389 -6.98 -4.76 1.30
CA HIS A 389 -7.72 -5.36 2.40
C HIS A 389 -7.46 -6.85 2.59
N ALA A 390 -7.04 -7.53 1.52
CA ALA A 390 -6.67 -8.93 1.57
C ALA A 390 -5.44 -9.14 2.48
N SER A 391 -5.38 -10.33 3.09
CA SER A 391 -4.23 -10.74 3.88
C SER A 391 -3.02 -10.98 2.96
N SER A 392 -1.91 -10.29 3.21
CA SER A 392 -0.69 -10.37 2.40
C SER A 392 0.57 -10.23 3.26
N ASN A 393 1.71 -10.72 2.75
CA ASN A 393 3.01 -10.66 3.42
C ASN A 393 4.13 -10.24 2.45
N GLU A 394 4.14 -8.96 2.10
CA GLU A 394 5.14 -8.34 1.22
C GLU A 394 6.55 -8.36 1.82
N LEU A 395 6.67 -8.37 3.16
CA LEU A 395 7.97 -8.45 3.84
C LEU A 395 8.73 -9.72 3.47
N ARG A 396 8.02 -10.81 3.19
CA ARG A 396 8.61 -12.06 2.68
C ARG A 396 9.36 -11.83 1.37
N THR A 397 8.80 -11.05 0.46
CA THR A 397 9.46 -10.73 -0.82
C THR A 397 10.78 -10.00 -0.58
N PHE A 398 10.77 -8.92 0.21
CA PHE A 398 11.97 -8.12 0.44
C PHE A 398 13.03 -8.89 1.22
N ASN A 399 12.63 -9.66 2.23
CA ASN A 399 13.53 -10.55 2.96
C ASN A 399 14.21 -11.53 2.00
N ARG A 400 13.45 -12.23 1.14
CA ARG A 400 14.03 -13.15 0.14
C ARG A 400 14.96 -12.45 -0.85
N LEU A 401 14.62 -11.24 -1.31
CA LEU A 401 15.48 -10.45 -2.20
C LEU A 401 16.80 -10.05 -1.55
N ASN A 402 16.78 -9.67 -0.27
CA ASN A 402 18.00 -9.33 0.48
C ASN A 402 18.97 -10.54 0.52
N HIS A 403 18.44 -11.77 0.54
CA HIS A 403 19.17 -13.03 0.54
C HIS A 403 19.45 -13.63 -0.85
N ALA A 404 18.89 -13.07 -1.92
CA ALA A 404 18.90 -13.68 -3.24
C ALA A 404 20.30 -13.75 -3.84
N LYS A 405 20.67 -14.90 -4.43
CA LYS A 405 22.00 -15.15 -5.00
C LYS A 405 22.00 -15.29 -6.51
N ASN A 406 20.83 -15.50 -7.12
CA ASN A 406 20.67 -15.80 -8.53
C ASN A 406 19.23 -15.49 -9.01
N TYR A 407 18.99 -15.70 -10.30
CA TYR A 407 17.69 -15.45 -10.93
C TYR A 407 16.54 -16.32 -10.40
N ASN A 408 16.79 -17.58 -10.02
CA ASN A 408 15.74 -18.43 -9.44
C ASN A 408 15.32 -17.94 -8.06
N ASP A 409 16.27 -17.49 -7.24
CA ASP A 409 15.95 -16.89 -5.93
C ASP A 409 15.11 -15.61 -6.11
N TYR A 410 15.38 -14.82 -7.15
CA TYR A 410 14.56 -13.67 -7.51
C TYR A 410 13.13 -14.07 -7.91
N LEU A 411 12.97 -15.08 -8.76
CA LEU A 411 11.64 -15.59 -9.16
C LEU A 411 10.86 -16.12 -7.95
N ASP A 412 11.51 -16.88 -7.06
CA ASP A 412 10.90 -17.34 -5.81
C ASP A 412 10.53 -16.18 -4.88
N ALA A 413 11.37 -15.14 -4.79
CA ALA A 413 11.09 -13.97 -3.97
C ALA A 413 9.85 -13.22 -4.45
N ILE A 414 9.82 -12.80 -5.72
CA ILE A 414 8.74 -11.97 -6.26
C ILE A 414 7.41 -12.72 -6.33
N SER A 415 7.42 -14.05 -6.47
CA SER A 415 6.18 -14.85 -6.47
C SER A 415 5.34 -14.72 -5.19
N THR A 416 5.96 -14.23 -4.10
CA THR A 416 5.30 -14.01 -2.81
C THR A 416 4.62 -12.65 -2.68
N TYR A 417 4.83 -11.75 -3.65
CA TYR A 417 4.36 -10.37 -3.58
C TYR A 417 2.95 -10.21 -4.14
N GLN A 418 2.06 -9.58 -3.37
CA GLN A 418 0.64 -9.49 -3.73
C GLN A 418 0.17 -8.05 -3.93
N THR A 419 0.52 -7.11 -3.05
CA THR A 419 -0.01 -5.73 -3.13
C THR A 419 0.93 -4.70 -2.51
N PRO A 420 1.02 -3.46 -3.02
CA PRO A 420 0.44 -2.95 -4.26
C PRO A 420 1.23 -3.44 -5.48
N VAL A 421 0.63 -3.53 -6.66
CA VAL A 421 1.33 -4.01 -7.87
C VAL A 421 2.60 -3.20 -8.17
N GLN A 422 3.72 -3.87 -8.41
CA GLN A 422 5.00 -3.25 -8.79
C GLN A 422 5.60 -3.86 -10.05
N ASN A 423 6.24 -3.04 -10.88
CA ASN A 423 7.25 -3.49 -11.83
C ASN A 423 8.57 -3.71 -11.08
N MET A 424 9.10 -4.92 -11.13
CA MET A 424 10.30 -5.34 -10.41
C MET A 424 11.43 -5.58 -11.39
N VAL A 425 12.46 -4.74 -11.38
CA VAL A 425 13.67 -4.89 -12.20
C VAL A 425 14.74 -5.65 -11.42
N PHE A 426 15.57 -6.42 -12.14
CA PHE A 426 16.58 -7.28 -11.53
C PHE A 426 17.83 -7.41 -12.41
N ALA A 427 18.99 -7.55 -11.77
CA ALA A 427 20.24 -7.90 -12.43
C ALA A 427 21.15 -8.75 -11.52
N THR A 428 21.94 -9.67 -12.09
CA THR A 428 22.91 -10.49 -11.33
C THR A 428 24.34 -10.29 -11.81
N LYS A 429 25.32 -10.58 -10.95
CA LYS A 429 26.74 -10.62 -11.36
C LYS A 429 27.05 -11.63 -12.48
N ALA A 430 26.13 -12.58 -12.71
CA ALA A 430 26.19 -13.60 -13.77
C ALA A 430 25.61 -13.12 -15.11
N ASN A 431 25.29 -11.81 -15.23
CA ASN A 431 24.69 -11.17 -16.41
C ASN A 431 23.20 -11.47 -16.65
N ASP A 432 22.47 -12.09 -15.72
CA ASP A 432 21.01 -12.14 -15.84
C ASP A 432 20.45 -10.73 -15.68
N ILE A 433 19.46 -10.38 -16.50
CA ILE A 433 18.62 -9.19 -16.32
C ILE A 433 17.15 -9.59 -16.47
N ALA A 434 16.27 -8.97 -15.70
CA ALA A 434 14.83 -9.21 -15.80
C ALA A 434 14.02 -7.98 -15.41
N ILE A 435 12.78 -7.95 -15.92
CA ILE A 435 11.72 -7.07 -15.44
C ILE A 435 10.43 -7.89 -15.39
N ARG A 436 9.70 -7.81 -14.29
CA ARG A 436 8.41 -8.49 -14.12
C ARG A 436 7.43 -7.60 -13.37
N GLN A 437 6.20 -7.49 -13.87
CA GLN A 437 5.15 -6.77 -13.15
C GLN A 437 4.40 -7.73 -12.25
N GLN A 438 4.57 -7.59 -10.94
CA GLN A 438 4.13 -8.57 -9.97
C GLN A 438 3.12 -7.98 -8.98
N GLY A 439 2.05 -8.72 -8.76
CA GLY A 439 1.00 -8.44 -7.79
C GLY A 439 -0.20 -9.36 -7.99
N LEU A 440 -1.23 -9.24 -7.16
CA LEU A 440 -2.46 -10.02 -7.31
C LEU A 440 -3.50 -9.16 -8.05
N TYR A 441 -3.73 -9.46 -9.33
CA TYR A 441 -4.62 -8.66 -10.18
C TYR A 441 -6.00 -9.29 -10.26
N PRO A 442 -7.08 -8.56 -9.96
CA PRO A 442 -8.40 -9.04 -10.31
C PRO A 442 -8.50 -9.23 -11.82
N ALA A 443 -9.00 -10.39 -12.24
CA ALA A 443 -9.35 -10.63 -13.63
C ALA A 443 -10.63 -9.85 -13.94
N LYS A 444 -10.47 -8.69 -14.57
CA LYS A 444 -11.55 -7.77 -14.93
C LYS A 444 -11.98 -7.96 -16.39
N TRP A 445 -13.28 -7.90 -16.68
CA TRP A 445 -13.75 -7.77 -18.07
C TRP A 445 -13.58 -6.34 -18.58
N TYR A 446 -13.77 -6.12 -19.88
CA TYR A 446 -13.57 -4.81 -20.52
C TYR A 446 -14.32 -3.69 -19.79
N ARG A 447 -13.59 -2.67 -19.31
CA ARG A 447 -14.12 -1.53 -18.52
C ARG A 447 -14.78 -1.89 -17.17
N GLN A 448 -14.66 -3.11 -16.64
CA GLN A 448 -15.07 -3.37 -15.26
C GLN A 448 -14.18 -2.58 -14.31
N GLY A 449 -14.78 -1.85 -13.38
CA GLY A 449 -14.09 -0.95 -12.46
C GLY A 449 -13.95 0.49 -12.94
N ASP A 450 -14.26 0.79 -14.21
CA ASP A 450 -14.25 2.18 -14.71
C ASP A 450 -15.34 3.05 -14.03
N PHE A 451 -16.40 2.42 -13.52
CA PHE A 451 -17.57 3.10 -12.96
C PHE A 451 -18.03 2.42 -11.67
N LEU A 452 -18.78 3.17 -10.86
CA LEU A 452 -19.49 2.66 -9.70
C LEU A 452 -20.34 1.45 -10.08
N MET A 453 -20.15 0.33 -9.36
CA MET A 453 -20.75 -0.95 -9.70
C MET A 453 -22.01 -1.26 -8.88
N PRO A 454 -22.97 -2.00 -9.45
CA PRO A 454 -24.05 -2.61 -8.69
C PRO A 454 -23.49 -3.63 -7.68
N GLY A 455 -23.90 -3.53 -6.41
CA GLY A 455 -23.49 -4.46 -5.34
C GLY A 455 -24.57 -5.41 -4.85
N THR A 456 -25.65 -5.61 -5.61
CA THR A 456 -26.81 -6.41 -5.17
C THR A 456 -26.62 -7.93 -5.29
N ASP A 457 -25.62 -8.39 -6.06
CA ASP A 457 -25.31 -9.80 -6.25
C ASP A 457 -23.87 -9.99 -6.77
N THR A 458 -23.44 -11.24 -6.98
CA THR A 458 -22.08 -11.58 -7.43
C THR A 458 -21.80 -11.32 -8.90
N THR A 459 -22.77 -10.90 -9.72
CA THR A 459 -22.57 -10.81 -11.18
C THR A 459 -21.48 -9.80 -11.56
N TYR A 460 -21.36 -8.71 -10.80
CA TYR A 460 -20.33 -7.68 -10.99
C TYR A 460 -19.06 -7.90 -10.17
N ALA A 461 -19.00 -8.96 -9.35
CA ALA A 461 -17.83 -9.25 -8.54
C ALA A 461 -16.58 -9.54 -9.40
N TRP A 462 -15.40 -9.40 -8.80
CA TRP A 462 -14.20 -10.01 -9.36
C TRP A 462 -14.38 -11.53 -9.40
N GLN A 463 -14.29 -12.11 -10.59
CA GLN A 463 -14.56 -13.54 -10.81
C GLN A 463 -13.30 -14.42 -10.62
N GLY A 464 -12.17 -13.79 -10.31
CA GLY A 464 -10.90 -14.46 -10.10
C GLY A 464 -9.75 -13.47 -10.21
N TYR A 465 -8.54 -14.02 -10.26
CA TYR A 465 -7.31 -13.26 -10.40
C TYR A 465 -6.49 -13.76 -11.58
N ILE A 466 -5.67 -12.88 -12.15
CA ILE A 466 -4.67 -13.28 -13.16
C ILE A 466 -3.60 -14.12 -12.46
N ASP A 467 -3.43 -15.36 -12.94
CA ASP A 467 -2.43 -16.31 -12.41
C ASP A 467 -1.03 -15.68 -12.42
N THR A 468 -0.34 -15.78 -11.28
CA THR A 468 0.99 -15.20 -11.06
C THR A 468 2.07 -15.84 -11.93
N SER A 469 1.86 -17.04 -12.46
CA SER A 469 2.75 -17.68 -13.44
C SER A 469 2.67 -17.06 -14.85
N MET A 470 1.63 -16.26 -15.10
CA MET A 470 1.37 -15.60 -16.39
C MET A 470 1.79 -14.12 -16.40
N GLN A 471 1.97 -13.55 -15.21
CA GLN A 471 2.67 -12.28 -14.99
C GLN A 471 4.16 -12.46 -15.25
#